data_AF-A1SGF8-F1
#
_entry.id   AF-A1SGF8-F1
#
_cell.length_a   1.000
_cell.length_b   1.000
_cell.length_c   1.000
_cell.angle_alpha   90.00
_cell.angle_beta   90.00
_cell.angle_gamma   90.00
#
_symmetry.space_group_name_H-M   'P 1'
#
loop_
_entity.id
_entity.type
_entity.pdbx_description
1 polymer ?
#
loop_
_entity_poly.entity_id
_entity_poly.type
_entity_poly.pdbx_seq_one_letter_code
_entity_poly.pdbx_strand_id
1 'polypeptide(L)'
;MTTKLAHPVLRSVLSGVRRSTVVLLAGSLVLLAAGPAGADTPEGWPVSDKVDPVHAVLLLGGVPLLLIAVIAVLVMVPGRGRERHALASGDDQWFGGPRQGTAELPPAEAGETGAGGASARW
;
A
#
# COMPACT_ATOMS: atom_id res chain seq x y z
N MET A 1 -33.26 -14.88 -16.95
CA MET A 1 -32.30 -15.22 -15.87
C MET A 1 -31.08 -14.30 -16.02
N THR A 2 -31.06 -13.15 -15.34
CA THR A 2 -30.30 -12.86 -14.10
C THR A 2 -28.83 -12.49 -14.34
N THR A 3 -28.58 -11.23 -14.68
CA THR A 3 -27.28 -10.56 -14.48
C THR A 3 -27.42 -9.53 -13.34
N LYS A 4 -27.29 -10.01 -12.09
CA LYS A 4 -27.24 -9.18 -10.87
C LYS A 4 -26.13 -9.67 -9.93
N LEU A 5 -24.86 -9.49 -10.29
CA LEU A 5 -23.75 -9.85 -9.39
C LEU A 5 -22.58 -8.85 -9.37
N ALA A 6 -22.81 -7.57 -9.71
CA ALA A 6 -21.80 -6.50 -9.59
C ALA A 6 -22.06 -5.53 -8.42
N HIS A 7 -22.78 -5.96 -7.38
CA HIS A 7 -23.28 -5.09 -6.30
C HIS A 7 -22.63 -5.19 -4.91
N PRO A 8 -21.85 -6.23 -4.53
CA PRO A 8 -21.36 -6.33 -3.15
C PRO A 8 -20.09 -5.49 -2.90
N VAL A 9 -19.15 -5.46 -3.86
CA VAL A 9 -17.85 -4.79 -3.69
C VAL A 9 -18.00 -3.27 -3.65
N LEU A 10 -18.84 -2.69 -4.51
CA LEU A 10 -19.12 -1.26 -4.54
C LEU A 10 -19.78 -0.79 -3.23
N ARG A 11 -20.71 -1.58 -2.68
CA ARG A 11 -21.36 -1.29 -1.39
C ARG A 11 -20.38 -1.38 -0.22
N SER A 12 -19.44 -2.32 -0.25
CA SER A 12 -18.43 -2.47 0.80
C SER A 12 -17.49 -1.27 0.87
N VAL A 13 -16.98 -0.80 -0.28
CA VAL A 13 -16.13 0.40 -0.36
C VAL A 13 -16.88 1.66 0.07
N LEU A 14 -18.12 1.85 -0.41
CA LEU A 14 -18.96 2.99 -0.02
C LEU A 14 -19.32 2.98 1.47
N SER A 15 -19.49 1.79 2.06
CA SER A 15 -19.73 1.64 3.50
C SER A 15 -18.48 1.94 4.33
N GLY A 16 -17.29 1.62 3.81
CA GLY A 16 -16.02 1.94 4.43
C GLY A 16 -15.77 3.45 4.49
N VAL A 17 -15.99 4.15 3.38
CA VAL A 17 -15.85 5.62 3.29
C VAL A 17 -16.83 6.36 4.19
N ARG A 18 -18.09 5.91 4.26
CA ARG A 18 -19.08 6.52 5.18
C ARG A 18 -18.71 6.33 6.64
N ARG A 19 -18.21 5.16 7.02
CA ARG A 19 -17.81 4.87 8.40
C ARG A 19 -16.59 5.69 8.81
N SER A 20 -15.58 5.80 7.95
CA SER A 20 -14.40 6.61 8.24
C SER A 20 -14.73 8.10 8.36
N THR A 21 -15.60 8.64 7.50
CA THR A 21 -16.04 10.04 7.62
C THR A 21 -16.79 10.32 8.92
N VAL A 22 -17.67 9.41 9.35
CA VAL A 22 -18.38 9.57 10.63
C VAL A 22 -17.42 9.50 11.82
N VAL A 23 -16.45 8.58 11.80
CA VAL A 23 -15.45 8.46 12.87
C VAL A 23 -14.56 9.69 12.93
N LEU A 24 -14.12 10.21 11.79
CA LEU A 24 -13.30 11.42 11.72
C LEU A 24 -14.07 12.66 12.17
N LEU A 25 -15.33 12.82 11.73
CA LEU A 25 -16.19 13.91 12.17
C LEU A 25 -16.47 13.84 13.67
N ALA A 26 -16.87 12.67 14.19
CA ALA A 26 -17.11 12.48 15.61
C ALA A 26 -15.84 12.73 16.44
N GLY A 27 -14.69 12.20 16.01
CA GLY A 27 -13.41 12.43 16.65
C GLY A 27 -13.01 13.92 16.65
N SER A 28 -13.17 14.61 15.52
CA SER A 28 -12.91 16.04 15.42
C SER A 28 -13.84 16.88 16.30
N LEU A 29 -15.11 16.50 16.41
CA LEU A 29 -16.08 17.18 17.27
C LEU A 29 -15.74 17.00 18.74
N VAL A 30 -15.31 15.80 19.14
CA VAL A 30 -14.82 15.53 20.50
C VAL A 30 -13.57 16.35 20.81
N LEU A 31 -12.62 16.46 19.87
CA LEU A 31 -11.42 17.29 20.05
C LEU A 31 -11.74 18.78 20.13
N LEU A 32 -12.72 19.26 19.36
CA LEU A 32 -13.20 20.65 19.43
C LEU A 32 -13.98 20.96 20.70
N ALA A 33 -14.72 19.96 21.22
CA ALA A 33 -15.46 20.06 22.47
C ALA A 33 -14.60 19.82 23.72
N ALA A 34 -13.40 19.25 23.56
CA ALA A 34 -12.45 19.08 24.63
C ALA A 34 -11.89 20.44 25.04
N GLY A 35 -12.43 21.01 26.12
CA GLY A 35 -11.82 22.15 26.80
C GLY A 35 -10.45 21.79 27.40
N PRO A 36 -9.65 22.79 27.80
CA PRO A 36 -8.39 22.53 28.49
C PRO A 36 -8.63 21.62 29.69
N ALA A 37 -7.78 20.61 29.87
CA ALA A 37 -7.79 19.75 31.05
C ALA A 37 -7.39 20.58 32.27
N GLY A 38 -8.36 21.26 32.87
CA GLY A 38 -8.20 22.09 34.06
C GLY A 38 -8.17 21.24 35.31
N ALA A 39 -7.13 20.42 35.46
CA ALA A 39 -6.80 19.85 36.76
C ALA A 39 -5.97 20.88 37.52
N ASP A 40 -6.46 21.33 38.66
CA ASP A 40 -5.70 22.21 39.53
C ASP A 40 -4.41 21.52 39.98
N THR A 41 -3.32 22.30 40.05
CA THR A 41 -2.04 21.78 40.53
C THR A 41 -2.12 21.57 42.04
N PRO A 42 -1.81 20.37 42.57
CA PRO A 42 -1.86 20.11 44.00
C PRO A 42 -0.92 21.01 44.79
N GLU A 43 -1.29 21.31 46.04
CA GLU A 43 -0.47 22.12 46.94
C GLU A 43 0.90 21.46 47.17
N GLY A 44 1.97 22.26 47.07
CA GLY A 44 3.36 21.80 47.26
C GLY A 44 4.09 21.32 46.01
N TRP A 45 3.44 21.31 44.85
CA TRP A 45 4.12 21.03 43.58
C TRP A 45 4.83 22.28 43.04
N PRO A 46 6.02 22.13 42.43
CA PRO A 46 6.68 23.25 41.77
C PRO A 46 5.83 23.74 40.61
N VAL A 47 5.74 25.07 40.46
CA VAL A 47 5.03 25.69 39.33
C VAL A 47 5.83 25.40 38.07
N SER A 48 5.25 24.62 37.16
CA SER A 48 5.83 24.36 35.85
C SER A 48 5.68 25.58 34.94
N ASP A 49 6.70 25.82 34.11
CA ASP A 49 6.63 26.82 33.05
C ASP A 49 5.50 26.48 32.07
N LYS A 50 4.86 27.52 31.54
CA LYS A 50 3.81 27.33 30.54
C LYS A 50 4.40 26.79 29.25
N VAL A 51 3.84 25.68 28.78
CA VAL A 51 4.19 25.11 27.48
C VAL A 51 3.62 25.99 26.37
N ASP A 52 4.45 26.37 25.40
CA ASP A 52 3.99 27.04 24.19
C ASP A 52 3.15 26.06 23.35
N PRO A 53 1.85 26.34 23.10
CA PRO A 53 0.99 25.45 22.33
C PRO A 53 1.46 25.28 20.88
N VAL A 54 2.08 26.30 20.28
CA VAL A 54 2.57 26.20 18.90
C VAL A 54 3.75 25.23 18.83
N HIS A 55 4.67 25.33 19.80
CA HIS A 55 5.78 24.39 19.92
C HIS A 55 5.27 22.95 20.12
N ALA A 56 4.27 22.74 20.99
CA ALA A 56 3.69 21.42 21.21
C ALA A 56 3.06 20.82 19.92
N VAL A 57 2.32 21.62 19.15
CA VAL A 57 1.71 21.17 17.88
C VAL A 57 2.77 20.85 16.83
N LEU A 58 3.81 21.67 16.70
CA LEU A 58 4.93 21.41 15.78
C LEU A 58 5.70 20.16 16.17
N LEU A 59 5.88 19.91 17.46
CA LEU A 59 6.60 18.74 17.95
C LEU A 59 5.76 17.46 17.74
N LEU A 60 4.47 17.49 18.09
CA LEU A 60 3.59 16.31 18.00
C LEU A 60 3.10 16.00 16.58
N GLY A 61 2.86 17.02 15.75
CA GLY A 61 2.39 16.85 14.38
C GLY A 61 3.50 17.02 13.34
N GLY A 62 4.33 18.05 13.52
CA GLY A 62 5.38 18.39 12.56
C GLY A 62 6.51 17.37 12.51
N VAL A 63 7.01 16.86 13.66
CA VAL A 63 8.09 15.86 13.66
C VAL A 63 7.67 14.55 12.98
N PRO A 64 6.50 13.95 13.27
CA PRO A 64 6.06 12.75 12.54
C PRO A 64 5.85 13.01 11.05
N LEU A 65 5.28 14.16 10.67
CA LEU A 65 5.06 14.49 9.26
C LEU A 65 6.40 14.68 8.52
N LEU A 66 7.37 15.33 9.15
CA LEU A 66 8.72 15.49 8.63
C LEU A 66 9.41 14.12 8.49
N LEU A 67 9.26 13.24 9.48
CA LEU A 67 9.80 11.87 9.41
C LEU A 67 9.21 11.09 8.23
N ILE A 68 7.89 11.17 8.03
CA ILE A 68 7.21 10.57 6.87
C ILE A 68 7.79 11.12 5.57
N ALA A 69 7.96 12.44 5.47
CA ALA A 69 8.52 13.06 4.28
C ALA A 69 9.96 12.58 4.00
N VAL A 70 10.81 12.53 5.03
CA VAL A 70 12.19 12.02 4.92
C VAL A 70 12.20 10.57 4.45
N ILE A 71 11.39 9.70 5.08
CA ILE A 71 11.27 8.30 4.67
C ILE A 71 10.78 8.19 3.22
N ALA A 72 9.76 8.97 2.84
CA ALA A 72 9.22 8.96 1.48
C ALA A 72 10.29 9.37 0.45
N VAL A 73 11.11 10.38 0.76
CA VAL A 73 12.24 10.77 -0.08
C VAL A 73 13.25 9.62 -0.18
N LEU A 74 13.66 9.05 0.94
CA LEU A 74 14.62 7.94 0.97
C LEU A 74 14.14 6.70 0.20
N VAL A 75 12.82 6.43 0.20
CA VAL A 75 12.23 5.29 -0.52
C VAL A 75 12.04 5.60 -2.01
N MET A 76 11.54 6.79 -2.35
CA MET A 76 11.12 7.11 -3.72
C MET A 76 12.25 7.64 -4.61
N VAL A 77 13.28 8.26 -4.02
CA VAL A 77 14.38 8.87 -4.78
C VAL A 77 15.33 7.84 -5.43
N PRO A 78 15.78 6.75 -4.76
CA PRO A 78 16.80 5.86 -5.33
C PRO A 78 16.43 5.18 -6.65
N GLY A 79 15.12 5.05 -6.96
CA GLY A 79 14.64 4.45 -8.21
C GLY A 79 14.61 5.41 -9.41
N ARG A 80 14.77 6.72 -9.19
CA ARG A 80 14.61 7.75 -10.25
C ARG A 80 15.82 7.86 -11.18
N GLY A 81 17.00 7.40 -10.74
CA GLY A 81 18.24 7.39 -11.52
C GLY A 81 18.68 6.00 -12.00
N ARG A 82 17.87 4.95 -11.76
CA ARG A 82 18.16 3.63 -12.34
C ARG A 82 17.78 3.67 -13.81
N GLU A 83 18.78 3.83 -14.64
CA GLU A 83 18.75 3.36 -16.02
C GLU A 83 18.21 1.93 -15.97
N ARG A 84 17.06 1.70 -16.61
CA ARG A 84 16.56 0.33 -16.82
C ARG A 84 17.71 -0.32 -17.56
N HIS A 85 18.41 -1.25 -16.91
CA HIS A 85 19.39 -2.06 -17.61
C HIS A 85 18.64 -2.60 -18.80
N ALA A 86 19.07 -2.20 -20.00
CA ALA A 86 18.45 -2.65 -21.23
C ALA A 86 18.42 -4.17 -21.12
N LEU A 87 17.21 -4.73 -20.97
CA LEU A 87 17.02 -6.16 -21.04
C LEU A 87 17.67 -6.58 -22.35
N ALA A 88 18.52 -7.61 -22.28
CA ALA A 88 19.23 -8.14 -23.43
C ALA A 88 18.32 -8.13 -24.66
N SER A 89 18.82 -7.53 -25.74
CA SER A 89 18.12 -7.22 -26.99
C SER A 89 17.14 -8.34 -27.39
N GLY A 90 15.87 -7.96 -27.55
CA GLY A 90 14.71 -8.85 -27.60
C GLY A 90 14.51 -9.68 -28.87
N ASP A 91 15.57 -10.10 -29.56
CA ASP A 91 15.48 -10.85 -30.82
C ASP A 91 15.32 -12.38 -30.61
N ASP A 92 15.62 -12.90 -29.41
CA ASP A 92 15.57 -14.35 -29.10
C ASP A 92 14.33 -14.79 -28.29
N GLN A 93 13.13 -14.28 -28.63
CA GLN A 93 11.89 -14.53 -27.89
C GLN A 93 10.83 -15.32 -28.69
N TRP A 94 10.73 -16.64 -28.49
CA TRP A 94 9.71 -17.51 -29.10
C TRP A 94 8.33 -17.48 -28.40
N PHE A 95 7.26 -16.98 -29.05
CA PHE A 95 5.86 -16.95 -28.56
C PHE A 95 4.91 -17.86 -29.37
N GLY A 96 5.36 -19.04 -29.78
CA GLY A 96 4.54 -20.01 -30.51
C GLY A 96 3.94 -21.08 -29.59
N GLY A 97 2.72 -20.86 -29.08
CA GLY A 97 1.90 -21.92 -28.50
C GLY A 97 1.18 -22.76 -29.58
N PRO A 98 0.71 -23.99 -29.28
CA PRO A 98 0.15 -24.90 -30.28
C PRO A 98 -1.11 -24.31 -30.95
N ARG A 99 -1.10 -24.18 -32.28
CA ARG A 99 -2.28 -23.73 -33.06
C ARG A 99 -3.26 -24.85 -33.40
N GLN A 100 -2.95 -26.08 -33.02
CA GLN A 100 -3.85 -27.23 -33.12
C GLN A 100 -3.89 -27.90 -31.76
N GLY A 101 -5.11 -28.19 -31.28
CA GLY A 101 -5.39 -28.69 -29.93
C GLY A 101 -4.71 -30.02 -29.61
N THR A 102 -4.96 -30.50 -28.39
CA THR A 102 -4.48 -31.75 -27.76
C THR A 102 -4.56 -32.97 -28.67
N ALA A 103 -3.59 -33.11 -29.58
CA ALA A 103 -3.36 -34.32 -30.35
C ALA A 103 -2.31 -35.16 -29.60
N GLU A 104 -2.66 -36.41 -29.35
CA GLU A 104 -1.87 -37.38 -28.60
C GLU A 104 -0.43 -37.51 -29.11
N LEU A 105 0.51 -37.52 -28.17
CA LEU A 105 1.90 -37.87 -28.44
C LEU A 105 1.99 -39.37 -28.77
N PRO A 106 2.73 -39.78 -29.82
CA PRO A 106 2.95 -41.19 -30.11
C PRO A 106 3.76 -41.86 -28.98
N PRO A 107 3.62 -43.18 -28.79
CA PRO A 107 4.27 -43.88 -27.68
C PRO A 107 5.79 -43.82 -27.85
N ALA A 108 6.51 -43.62 -26.75
CA ALA A 108 7.96 -43.54 -26.77
C ALA A 108 8.57 -44.87 -27.23
N GLU A 109 9.18 -44.87 -28.41
CA GLU A 109 10.03 -45.96 -28.86
C GLU A 109 11.29 -46.01 -27.98
N ALA A 110 11.70 -47.22 -27.61
CA ALA A 110 12.74 -47.47 -26.62
C ALA A 110 14.11 -47.03 -27.15
N GLY A 111 14.51 -45.80 -26.83
CA GLY A 111 15.87 -45.34 -27.14
C GLY A 111 16.15 -43.86 -26.86
N GLU A 112 15.17 -42.97 -26.96
CA GLU A 112 15.43 -41.53 -26.83
C GLU A 112 14.81 -40.93 -25.57
N THR A 113 15.71 -40.55 -24.67
CA THR A 113 15.46 -39.86 -23.41
C THR A 113 15.17 -38.39 -23.68
N GLY A 114 14.07 -37.87 -23.14
CA GLY A 114 13.87 -36.42 -23.10
C GLY A 114 12.47 -35.99 -22.66
N ALA A 115 12.21 -36.00 -21.35
CA ALA A 115 11.12 -35.19 -20.82
C ALA A 115 11.42 -33.69 -21.12
N GLY A 116 10.54 -33.04 -21.88
CA GLY A 116 10.71 -31.67 -22.39
C GLY A 116 10.60 -30.58 -21.31
N GLY A 117 11.40 -29.52 -21.46
CA GLY A 117 11.43 -28.38 -20.55
C GLY A 117 10.34 -27.34 -20.81
N ALA A 118 9.82 -26.73 -19.74
CA ALA A 118 8.97 -25.55 -19.78
C ALA A 118 9.79 -24.30 -19.40
N SER A 119 9.79 -23.28 -20.27
CA SER A 119 10.42 -21.98 -19.99
C SER A 119 9.39 -20.85 -20.11
N ALA A 120 9.51 -19.86 -19.22
CA ALA A 120 8.75 -18.63 -19.21
C ALA A 120 9.69 -17.47 -18.89
N ARG A 121 9.50 -16.35 -19.60
CA ARG A 121 10.24 -15.09 -19.44
C ARG A 121 9.23 -13.97 -19.27
N TRP A 122 9.47 -13.15 -18.25
CA TRP A 122 8.62 -12.05 -17.77
C TRP A 122 9.09 -10.73 -18.36
#